data_AF-A0A397E9Z6-F1
#
_entry.id   AF-A0A397E9Z6-F1
#
_cell.length_a   1.000
_cell.length_b   1.000
_cell.length_c   1.000
_cell.angle_alpha   90.00
_cell.angle_beta   90.00
_cell.angle_gamma   90.00
#
_symmetry.space_group_name_H-M   'P 1'
#
loop_
_entity.id
_entity.type
_entity.pdbx_description
1 polymer ?
#
loop_
_entity_poly.entity_id
_entity_poly.type
_entity_poly.pdbx_seq_one_letter_code
_entity_poly.pdbx_strand_id
1 'polypeptide(L)'
;MSPAKPKKDLVGPPPQTPSPSAPTPPVATPAAADPSKPIPDTLPSSPSLAPDGRRAVNDTPDFETPLGIFGPQLQQRETEDLCFAMGMTTPEVQKLVAIFNDIDLNCSGLINLRELYFLLDTPQNKYTSSILRFSTHQSDPVKLDIDDFVRIVCTFALMSQTDIYRFCFETFDEDDSGSLSKDEFVVMCDSIQIKGDGFFQGNFKKAMEAFDANHDGLLDFAEFIEMNRKFPLVFWPLFHFQETMQEKTLGKRMWTKIRARQLQIDAWRHYMKRFLGRAPPPTWKERWCGCISTDQRLRLIAAQLYDQDQLHLKMQTKRRGGKSKHETQRTPHD
;
A
#
# COMPACT_ATOMS: atom_id res chain seq x y z
N MET A 1 42.81 47.64 -2.89
CA MET A 1 43.24 46.23 -2.91
C MET A 1 42.43 45.53 -4.01
N SER A 2 43.11 45.11 -5.07
CA SER A 2 42.51 44.55 -6.30
C SER A 2 42.08 43.08 -6.11
N PRO A 3 41.04 42.60 -6.81
CA PRO A 3 40.59 41.21 -6.71
C PRO A 3 41.49 40.27 -7.54
N ALA A 4 41.95 39.19 -6.91
CA ALA A 4 42.78 38.16 -7.55
C ALA A 4 41.93 37.21 -8.43
N LYS A 5 42.41 36.98 -9.66
CA LYS A 5 41.85 36.03 -10.64
C LYS A 5 42.17 34.57 -10.28
N PRO A 6 41.34 33.58 -10.67
CA PRO A 6 41.54 32.17 -10.38
C PRO A 6 42.59 31.52 -11.31
N LYS A 7 43.44 30.65 -10.74
CA LYS A 7 44.38 29.81 -11.50
C LYS A 7 43.67 28.56 -12.06
N LYS A 8 43.84 28.35 -13.37
CA LYS A 8 43.61 27.10 -14.09
C LYS A 8 44.82 26.20 -13.84
N ASP A 9 44.61 24.97 -13.37
CA ASP A 9 45.64 23.93 -13.39
C ASP A 9 45.16 22.66 -14.11
N LEU A 10 46.15 22.07 -14.78
CA LEU A 10 46.15 21.11 -15.86
C LEU A 10 45.43 19.78 -15.61
N VAL A 11 44.80 19.31 -16.68
CA VAL A 11 44.31 17.94 -16.90
C VAL A 11 45.49 16.98 -17.03
N GLY A 12 45.55 15.95 -16.18
CA GLY A 12 46.45 14.80 -16.33
C GLY A 12 45.86 13.72 -17.25
N PRO A 13 46.69 12.92 -17.95
CA PRO A 13 46.22 11.88 -18.88
C PRO A 13 45.63 10.66 -18.15
N PRO A 14 44.71 9.91 -18.79
CA PRO A 14 43.97 8.82 -18.16
C PRO A 14 44.83 7.55 -17.98
N PRO A 15 44.59 6.75 -16.93
CA PRO A 15 45.29 5.48 -16.75
C PRO A 15 44.84 4.42 -17.76
N GLN A 16 45.83 3.70 -18.27
CA GLN A 16 45.74 2.66 -19.30
C GLN A 16 45.11 1.36 -18.75
N THR A 17 44.32 0.72 -19.61
CA THR A 17 43.74 -0.62 -19.46
C THR A 17 44.83 -1.71 -19.52
N PRO A 18 44.77 -2.77 -18.68
CA PRO A 18 45.46 -4.02 -18.97
C PRO A 18 44.57 -4.98 -19.77
N SER A 19 45.10 -5.44 -20.91
CA SER A 19 44.59 -6.49 -21.80
C SER A 19 44.78 -7.92 -21.22
N PRO A 20 44.16 -8.96 -21.82
CA PRO A 20 43.69 -10.16 -21.11
C PRO A 20 44.72 -11.30 -21.06
N SER A 21 44.65 -12.11 -20.01
CA SER A 21 45.33 -13.42 -19.91
C SER A 21 44.33 -14.55 -20.18
N ALA A 22 44.73 -15.49 -21.05
CA ALA A 22 44.01 -16.69 -21.48
C ALA A 22 44.30 -17.90 -20.55
N PRO A 23 43.87 -19.15 -20.88
CA PRO A 23 42.60 -19.75 -20.49
C PRO A 23 42.77 -20.95 -19.54
N THR A 24 41.75 -21.23 -18.72
CA THR A 24 41.64 -22.45 -17.90
C THR A 24 40.64 -23.45 -18.52
N PRO A 25 40.81 -24.77 -18.30
CA PRO A 25 40.25 -25.86 -19.13
C PRO A 25 38.77 -26.19 -18.84
N PRO A 26 38.09 -26.98 -19.71
CA PRO A 26 36.64 -27.09 -19.70
C PRO A 26 36.15 -28.11 -18.65
N VAL A 27 35.07 -27.77 -17.96
CA VAL A 27 34.32 -28.69 -17.09
C VAL A 27 32.99 -29.04 -17.77
N ALA A 28 32.72 -30.34 -17.76
CA ALA A 28 31.72 -31.13 -18.46
C ALA A 28 30.29 -30.57 -18.56
N THR A 29 29.77 -30.62 -19.78
CA THR A 29 28.35 -30.55 -20.15
C THR A 29 27.63 -31.86 -19.74
N PRO A 30 26.45 -31.82 -19.10
CA PRO A 30 25.60 -33.01 -19.01
C PRO A 30 24.90 -33.26 -20.34
N ALA A 31 24.99 -34.51 -20.79
CA ALA A 31 24.46 -35.03 -22.03
C ALA A 31 22.92 -34.92 -22.14
N ALA A 32 22.46 -34.72 -23.37
CA ALA A 32 21.07 -34.76 -23.77
C ALA A 32 20.43 -36.13 -23.46
N ALA A 33 19.20 -36.10 -22.93
CA ALA A 33 18.40 -37.28 -22.68
C ALA A 33 17.66 -37.72 -23.96
N ASP A 34 17.77 -39.01 -24.26
CA ASP A 34 17.23 -39.75 -25.40
C ASP A 34 15.70 -39.95 -25.25
N PRO A 35 14.86 -39.59 -26.25
CA PRO A 35 13.40 -39.61 -26.15
C PRO A 35 12.80 -40.99 -26.52
N SER A 36 13.32 -42.08 -25.92
CA SER A 36 12.82 -43.43 -26.20
C SER A 36 12.99 -44.37 -25.01
N LYS A 37 12.17 -44.20 -23.97
CA LYS A 37 11.90 -45.26 -22.98
C LYS A 37 10.52 -45.11 -22.34
N PRO A 38 9.69 -46.17 -22.31
CA PRO A 38 8.34 -46.12 -21.75
C PRO A 38 8.35 -46.14 -20.22
N ILE A 39 7.48 -45.34 -19.60
CA ILE A 39 7.26 -45.23 -18.15
C ILE A 39 6.30 -46.37 -17.72
N PRO A 40 6.56 -47.13 -16.64
CA PRO A 40 5.63 -48.14 -16.16
C PRO A 40 4.47 -47.52 -15.35
N ASP A 41 3.25 -47.90 -15.72
CA ASP A 41 2.01 -47.66 -14.97
C ASP A 41 2.05 -48.36 -13.61
N THR A 42 2.00 -47.62 -12.51
CA THR A 42 1.57 -48.15 -11.20
C THR A 42 0.99 -47.04 -10.33
N LEU A 43 -0.34 -47.05 -10.20
CA LEU A 43 -1.08 -46.37 -9.14
C LEU A 43 -0.85 -47.06 -7.80
N PRO A 44 -0.65 -46.32 -6.69
CA PRO A 44 -0.97 -46.81 -5.37
C PRO A 44 -2.28 -46.22 -4.85
N SER A 45 -3.10 -47.13 -4.33
CA SER A 45 -4.46 -46.99 -3.81
C SER A 45 -4.58 -46.10 -2.57
N SER A 46 -5.77 -45.53 -2.40
CA SER A 46 -6.21 -44.72 -1.25
C SER A 46 -5.93 -45.35 0.12
N PRO A 47 -5.62 -44.55 1.16
CA PRO A 47 -5.69 -45.03 2.54
C PRO A 47 -7.08 -44.81 3.15
N SER A 48 -7.50 -45.87 3.85
CA SER A 48 -8.70 -46.06 4.65
C SER A 48 -8.89 -45.04 5.78
N LEU A 49 -10.16 -44.77 6.11
CA LEU A 49 -10.61 -44.03 7.30
C LEU A 49 -10.07 -44.64 8.60
N ALA A 50 -9.78 -43.78 9.58
CA ALA A 50 -9.76 -44.11 11.01
C ALA A 50 -10.76 -43.23 11.78
N PRO A 51 -11.39 -43.77 12.85
CA PRO A 51 -12.54 -43.17 13.52
C PRO A 51 -12.09 -42.35 14.71
N ASP A 52 -12.30 -41.03 14.71
CA ASP A 52 -12.40 -40.32 15.97
C ASP A 52 -13.23 -39.05 15.86
N GLY A 53 -14.22 -38.94 16.74
CA GLY A 53 -15.28 -37.94 16.73
C GLY A 53 -14.82 -36.54 17.14
N ARG A 54 -14.00 -35.89 16.32
CA ARG A 54 -13.77 -34.44 16.38
C ARG A 54 -14.46 -33.78 15.19
N ARG A 55 -15.37 -32.84 15.49
CA ARG A 55 -16.04 -31.97 14.51
C ARG A 55 -15.02 -31.44 13.51
N ALA A 56 -15.30 -31.61 12.22
CA ALA A 56 -14.56 -30.97 11.14
C ALA A 56 -14.53 -29.45 11.40
N VAL A 57 -13.37 -28.96 11.83
CA VAL A 57 -13.02 -27.55 11.68
C VAL A 57 -13.04 -27.32 10.17
N ASN A 58 -13.71 -26.25 9.72
CA ASN A 58 -13.73 -25.92 8.30
C ASN A 58 -12.29 -25.63 7.85
N ASP A 59 -11.63 -26.65 7.31
CA ASP A 59 -10.35 -26.56 6.62
C ASP A 59 -10.57 -25.81 5.30
N THR A 60 -10.55 -24.48 5.36
CA THR A 60 -10.13 -23.67 4.22
C THR A 60 -8.62 -23.49 4.35
N PRO A 61 -7.79 -24.17 3.54
CA PRO A 61 -6.37 -23.93 3.53
C PRO A 61 -6.12 -22.52 3.03
N ASP A 62 -5.52 -21.70 3.89
CA ASP A 62 -5.28 -20.28 3.67
C ASP A 62 -3.85 -20.09 3.13
N PHE A 63 -3.66 -20.30 1.83
CA PHE A 63 -2.34 -20.17 1.19
C PHE A 63 -2.46 -19.75 -0.27
N GLU A 64 -2.32 -18.44 -0.54
CA GLU A 64 -1.98 -17.93 -1.89
C GLU A 64 -1.01 -16.73 -1.91
N THR A 65 -0.41 -16.36 -0.78
CA THR A 65 0.81 -15.54 -0.73
C THR A 65 1.73 -16.20 0.30
N PRO A 66 2.97 -16.62 -0.04
CA PRO A 66 3.87 -17.17 0.97
C PRO A 66 4.10 -16.12 2.06
N LEU A 67 3.83 -16.48 3.33
CA LEU A 67 4.32 -15.68 4.45
C LEU A 67 5.83 -15.50 4.31
N GLY A 68 6.31 -14.26 4.43
CA GLY A 68 7.73 -13.96 4.42
C GLY A 68 8.33 -13.63 3.05
N ILE A 69 7.54 -13.18 2.05
CA ILE A 69 8.10 -12.58 0.81
C ILE A 69 9.09 -11.46 1.15
N PHE A 70 8.77 -10.70 2.20
CA PHE A 70 9.55 -9.55 2.64
C PHE A 70 10.47 -9.85 3.83
N GLY A 71 10.52 -11.10 4.28
CA GLY A 71 11.27 -11.55 5.45
C GLY A 71 10.39 -11.75 6.69
N PRO A 72 10.96 -12.29 7.79
CA PRO A 72 10.20 -12.68 8.98
C PRO A 72 9.75 -11.50 9.86
N GLN A 73 10.09 -10.25 9.50
CA GLN A 73 9.83 -9.08 10.35
C GLN A 73 8.36 -8.63 10.31
N LEU A 74 7.69 -8.78 9.17
CA LEU A 74 6.25 -8.53 9.09
C LEU A 74 5.54 -9.73 9.69
N GLN A 75 4.75 -9.50 10.73
CA GLN A 75 4.04 -10.54 11.46
C GLN A 75 2.65 -10.76 10.86
N GLN A 76 2.06 -9.73 10.25
CA GLN A 76 0.70 -9.77 9.73
C GLN A 76 0.68 -9.95 8.21
N ARG A 77 -0.12 -10.92 7.76
CA ARG A 77 -0.28 -11.24 6.34
C ARG A 77 -0.85 -10.06 5.56
N GLU A 78 -1.79 -9.33 6.14
CA GLU A 78 -2.44 -8.21 5.47
C GLU A 78 -1.44 -7.08 5.17
N THR A 79 -0.40 -6.92 5.99
CA THR A 79 0.68 -5.96 5.74
C THR A 79 1.57 -6.43 4.59
N GLU A 80 1.91 -7.71 4.55
CA GLU A 80 2.65 -8.30 3.42
C GLU A 80 1.85 -8.19 2.12
N ASP A 81 0.57 -8.55 2.14
CA ASP A 81 -0.34 -8.48 0.99
C ASP A 81 -0.49 -7.03 0.51
N LEU A 82 -0.54 -6.05 1.41
CA LEU A 82 -0.53 -4.63 1.07
C LEU A 82 0.74 -4.28 0.29
N CYS A 83 1.92 -4.53 0.86
CA CYS A 83 3.22 -4.27 0.20
C CYS A 83 3.34 -4.98 -1.16
N PHE A 84 2.87 -6.22 -1.23
CA PHE A 84 2.85 -7.02 -2.44
C PHE A 84 1.92 -6.41 -3.51
N ALA A 85 0.71 -6.01 -3.13
CA ALA A 85 -0.27 -5.40 -4.03
C ALA A 85 0.20 -4.06 -4.60
N MET A 86 0.98 -3.29 -3.84
CA MET A 86 1.63 -2.05 -4.31
C MET A 86 2.84 -2.32 -5.22
N GLY A 87 3.21 -3.58 -5.41
CA GLY A 87 4.36 -3.98 -6.21
C GLY A 87 5.69 -3.59 -5.58
N MET A 88 5.76 -3.47 -4.26
CA MET A 88 7.01 -3.18 -3.55
C MET A 88 8.03 -4.33 -3.75
N THR A 89 9.30 -4.03 -3.47
CA THR A 89 10.41 -4.99 -3.50
C THR A 89 10.96 -5.21 -2.11
N THR A 90 11.63 -6.35 -1.90
CA THR A 90 12.25 -6.69 -0.61
C THR A 90 13.18 -5.60 -0.08
N PRO A 91 14.08 -4.98 -0.88
CA PRO A 91 14.92 -3.88 -0.37
C PRO A 91 14.12 -2.64 0.08
N GLU A 92 12.98 -2.36 -0.55
CA GLU A 92 12.14 -1.21 -0.18
C GLU A 92 11.44 -1.46 1.15
N VAL A 93 10.91 -2.66 1.36
CA VAL A 93 10.29 -3.04 2.65
C VAL A 93 11.35 -3.13 3.75
N GLN A 94 12.51 -3.73 3.48
CA GLN A 94 13.64 -3.76 4.42
C GLN A 94 14.12 -2.36 4.81
N LYS A 95 14.03 -1.37 3.91
CA LYS A 95 14.34 0.02 4.24
C LYS A 95 13.32 0.61 5.22
N LEU A 96 12.02 0.30 5.08
CA LEU A 96 11.02 0.70 6.07
C LEU A 96 11.27 0.05 7.44
N VAL A 97 11.63 -1.24 7.44
CA VAL A 97 12.02 -1.96 8.67
C VAL A 97 13.25 -1.32 9.31
N ALA A 98 14.26 -0.93 8.51
CA ALA A 98 15.43 -0.24 9.02
C ALA A 98 15.09 1.12 9.64
N ILE A 99 14.16 1.88 9.04
CA ILE A 99 13.68 3.15 9.61
C ILE A 99 12.95 2.92 10.92
N PHE A 100 12.07 1.91 10.99
CA PHE A 100 11.38 1.54 12.22
C PHE A 100 12.38 1.23 13.35
N ASN A 101 13.39 0.41 13.06
CA ASN A 101 14.42 0.06 14.05
C ASN A 101 15.27 1.26 14.49
N ASP A 102 15.45 2.27 13.63
CA ASP A 102 16.20 3.49 13.98
C ASP A 102 15.43 4.39 14.95
N ILE A 103 14.10 4.38 14.87
CA ILE A 103 13.22 5.16 15.77
C ILE A 103 12.82 4.40 17.03
N ASP A 104 12.85 3.07 17.01
CA ASP A 104 12.67 2.19 18.19
C ASP A 104 13.96 2.16 19.04
N LEU A 105 14.25 3.30 19.68
CA LEU A 105 15.52 3.55 20.38
C LEU A 105 15.81 2.57 21.53
N ASN A 106 14.78 2.01 22.15
CA ASN A 106 14.90 1.03 23.23
C ASN A 106 14.82 -0.42 22.74
N CYS A 107 14.74 -0.64 21.42
CA CYS A 107 14.59 -1.94 20.78
C CYS A 107 13.43 -2.76 21.36
N SER A 108 12.33 -2.09 21.71
CA SER A 108 11.17 -2.74 22.32
C SER A 108 10.30 -3.48 21.30
N GLY A 109 10.53 -3.25 20.00
CA GLY A 109 9.66 -3.69 18.91
C GLY A 109 8.39 -2.86 18.80
N LEU A 110 8.30 -1.74 19.54
CA LEU A 110 7.13 -0.86 19.61
C LEU A 110 7.57 0.60 19.61
N ILE A 111 7.01 1.40 18.73
CA ILE A 111 7.25 2.86 18.70
C ILE A 111 6.06 3.58 19.31
N ASN A 112 6.30 4.62 20.10
CA ASN A 112 5.26 5.51 20.61
C ASN A 112 4.99 6.68 19.65
N LEU A 113 3.87 7.38 19.83
CA LEU A 113 3.49 8.50 18.96
C LEU A 113 4.51 9.64 18.94
N ARG A 114 5.24 9.87 20.03
CA ARG A 114 6.27 10.92 20.05
C ARG A 114 7.44 10.55 19.13
N GLU A 115 7.87 9.29 19.11
CA GLU A 115 8.90 8.80 18.19
C GLU A 115 8.45 8.91 16.74
N LEU A 116 7.20 8.54 16.44
CA LEU A 116 6.63 8.71 15.10
C LEU A 116 6.60 10.18 14.67
N TYR A 117 6.12 11.08 15.53
CA TYR A 117 6.06 12.51 15.20
C TYR A 117 7.45 13.15 15.15
N PHE A 118 8.43 12.63 15.90
CA PHE A 118 9.82 13.05 15.78
C PHE A 118 10.41 12.67 14.42
N LEU A 119 10.15 11.45 13.93
CA LEU A 119 10.54 11.03 12.58
C LEU A 119 9.92 11.95 11.52
N LEU A 120 8.62 12.21 11.65
CA LEU A 120 7.84 12.96 10.67
C LEU A 120 8.01 14.48 10.79
N ASP A 121 8.67 14.98 11.84
CA ASP A 121 8.85 16.41 12.09
C ASP A 121 7.53 17.20 12.04
N THR A 122 6.47 16.61 12.61
CA THR A 122 5.10 17.13 12.50
C THR A 122 4.46 17.39 13.85
N PRO A 123 3.62 18.44 13.97
CA PRO A 123 2.91 18.71 15.21
C PRO A 123 1.88 17.61 15.49
N GLN A 124 1.69 17.30 16.77
CA GLN A 124 0.60 16.44 17.21
C GLN A 124 -0.72 17.23 17.18
N ASN A 125 -1.63 16.83 16.31
CA ASN A 125 -2.97 17.42 16.14
C ASN A 125 -3.95 16.36 15.61
N LYS A 126 -5.22 16.72 15.47
CA LYS A 126 -6.27 15.74 15.14
C LYS A 126 -6.00 15.00 13.82
N TYR A 127 -5.62 15.70 12.74
CA TYR A 127 -5.37 15.05 11.43
C TYR A 127 -4.09 14.19 11.42
N THR A 128 -3.04 14.57 12.16
CA THR A 128 -1.82 13.76 12.27
C THR A 128 -2.03 12.54 13.17
N SER A 129 -2.91 12.59 14.17
CA SER A 129 -3.31 11.40 14.95
C SER A 129 -4.25 10.49 14.17
N SER A 130 -5.03 11.02 13.22
CA SER A 130 -5.98 10.21 12.45
C SER A 130 -5.33 9.19 11.52
N ILE A 131 -4.02 9.27 11.24
CA ILE A 131 -3.33 8.23 10.47
C ILE A 131 -3.29 6.90 11.23
N LEU A 132 -3.41 6.94 12.56
CA LEU A 132 -3.45 5.76 13.40
C LEU A 132 -4.69 4.91 13.12
N ARG A 133 -5.73 5.43 12.48
CA ARG A 133 -6.86 4.59 12.04
C ARG A 133 -6.45 3.52 11.02
N PHE A 134 -5.30 3.69 10.36
CA PHE A 134 -4.81 2.71 9.40
C PHE A 134 -4.17 1.50 10.06
N SER A 135 -3.76 1.57 11.34
CA SER A 135 -3.39 0.37 12.09
C SER A 135 -4.65 -0.43 12.42
N THR A 136 -4.73 -1.67 11.92
CA THR A 136 -5.92 -2.51 12.11
C THR A 136 -5.84 -3.33 13.39
N HIS A 137 -4.63 -3.58 13.91
CA HIS A 137 -4.36 -4.48 15.02
C HIS A 137 -3.38 -3.83 16.00
N GLN A 138 -3.82 -2.76 16.66
CA GLN A 138 -3.09 -2.21 17.80
C GLN A 138 -3.10 -3.23 18.93
N SER A 139 -1.98 -3.93 19.11
CA SER A 139 -1.72 -4.74 20.30
C SER A 139 -1.66 -3.86 21.57
N ASP A 140 -1.25 -2.60 21.40
CA ASP A 140 -1.30 -1.52 22.39
C ASP A 140 -1.91 -0.27 21.72
N PRO A 141 -2.98 0.34 22.26
CA PRO A 141 -3.68 1.45 21.62
C PRO A 141 -2.83 2.73 21.45
N VAL A 142 -1.66 2.81 22.09
CA VAL A 142 -0.82 4.01 22.11
C VAL A 142 0.54 3.77 21.43
N LYS A 143 0.84 2.52 21.08
CA LYS A 143 2.12 2.14 20.45
C LYS A 143 1.87 1.41 19.15
N LEU A 144 2.84 1.51 18.25
CA LEU A 144 2.79 0.90 16.94
C LEU A 144 3.87 -0.15 16.85
N ASP A 145 3.49 -1.35 16.41
CA ASP A 145 4.46 -2.33 15.98
C ASP A 145 4.92 -2.05 14.53
N ILE A 146 5.76 -2.92 14.00
CA ILE A 146 6.29 -2.79 12.65
C ILE A 146 5.19 -2.89 11.57
N ASP A 147 4.18 -3.73 11.78
CA ASP A 147 3.08 -3.92 10.84
C ASP A 147 2.20 -2.66 10.75
N ASP A 148 1.88 -2.08 11.90
CA ASP A 148 1.17 -0.82 12.02
C ASP A 148 1.94 0.32 11.35
N PHE A 149 3.24 0.44 11.65
CA PHE A 149 4.10 1.46 11.04
C PHE A 149 4.12 1.35 9.52
N VAL A 150 4.37 0.15 8.97
CA VAL A 150 4.43 -0.08 7.52
C VAL A 150 3.10 0.21 6.87
N ARG A 151 1.98 -0.20 7.48
CA ARG A 151 0.64 0.03 6.94
C ARG A 151 0.28 1.51 6.91
N ILE A 152 0.52 2.24 8.00
CA ILE A 152 0.30 3.68 8.11
C ILE A 152 1.10 4.40 7.03
N VAL A 153 2.41 4.13 6.96
CA VAL A 153 3.33 4.76 6.00
C VAL A 153 2.90 4.47 4.57
N CYS A 154 2.67 3.21 4.22
CA CYS A 154 2.32 2.82 2.86
C CYS A 154 0.96 3.38 2.42
N THR A 155 -0.03 3.34 3.31
CA THR A 155 -1.38 3.83 3.00
C THR A 155 -1.33 5.32 2.79
N PHE A 156 -0.86 6.09 3.78
CA PHE A 156 -0.91 7.54 3.74
C PHE A 156 0.00 8.12 2.65
N ALA A 157 1.21 7.56 2.46
CA ALA A 157 2.15 8.04 1.44
C ALA A 157 1.64 7.89 0.00
N LEU A 158 0.70 6.98 -0.26
CA LEU A 158 0.16 6.71 -1.61
C LEU A 158 -1.27 7.23 -1.83
N MET A 159 -1.89 7.83 -0.82
CA MET A 159 -3.22 8.44 -0.95
C MET A 159 -3.24 9.44 -2.10
N SER A 160 -4.27 9.37 -2.94
CA SER A 160 -4.51 10.39 -3.94
C SER A 160 -4.94 11.70 -3.29
N GLN A 161 -4.96 12.77 -4.07
CA GLN A 161 -5.45 14.06 -3.60
C GLN A 161 -6.88 13.97 -3.04
N THR A 162 -7.76 13.25 -3.75
CA THR A 162 -9.15 13.00 -3.33
C THR A 162 -9.21 12.16 -2.06
N ASP A 163 -8.32 11.18 -1.91
CA ASP A 163 -8.26 10.35 -0.71
C ASP A 163 -7.81 11.19 0.50
N ILE A 164 -6.86 12.11 0.34
CA ILE A 164 -6.45 13.03 1.42
C ILE A 164 -7.60 13.94 1.87
N TYR A 165 -8.41 14.44 0.93
CA TYR A 165 -9.62 15.21 1.29
C TYR A 165 -10.63 14.36 2.05
N ARG A 166 -10.85 13.13 1.58
CA ARG A 166 -11.76 12.19 2.26
C ARG A 166 -11.27 11.85 3.66
N PHE A 167 -9.99 11.58 3.81
CA PHE A 167 -9.36 11.37 5.11
C PHE A 167 -9.53 12.57 6.05
N CYS A 168 -9.38 13.79 5.52
CA CYS A 168 -9.64 15.00 6.29
C CYS A 168 -11.11 15.06 6.73
N PHE A 169 -12.03 14.88 5.79
CA PHE A 169 -13.47 14.90 6.05
C PHE A 169 -13.86 13.89 7.13
N GLU A 170 -13.52 12.62 6.94
CA GLU A 170 -13.73 11.52 7.89
C GLU A 170 -12.92 11.66 9.20
N THR A 171 -11.98 12.61 9.31
CA THR A 171 -11.32 12.90 10.60
C THR A 171 -12.20 13.77 11.49
N PHE A 172 -12.95 14.68 10.86
CA PHE A 172 -13.66 15.73 11.56
C PHE A 172 -15.16 15.50 11.63
N ASP A 173 -15.73 14.70 10.73
CA ASP A 173 -17.07 14.11 10.83
C ASP A 173 -17.05 13.06 11.96
N GLU A 174 -17.26 13.49 13.20
CA GLU A 174 -17.16 12.64 14.40
C GLU A 174 -18.37 11.72 14.55
N ASP A 175 -19.52 12.13 14.03
CA ASP A 175 -20.77 11.38 14.12
C ASP A 175 -21.06 10.50 12.89
N ASP A 176 -20.13 10.47 11.93
CA ASP A 176 -20.24 9.74 10.65
C ASP A 176 -21.56 10.09 9.90
N SER A 177 -22.02 11.34 10.03
CA SER A 177 -23.27 11.79 9.39
C SER A 177 -23.12 11.93 7.88
N GLY A 178 -21.89 12.03 7.38
CA GLY A 178 -21.58 12.28 5.97
C GLY A 178 -21.60 13.77 5.61
N SER A 179 -21.71 14.65 6.60
CA SER A 179 -21.67 16.12 6.46
C SER A 179 -20.99 16.77 7.66
N LEU A 180 -20.23 17.84 7.47
CA LEU A 180 -19.61 18.56 8.58
C LEU A 180 -20.58 19.58 9.18
N SER A 181 -20.84 19.45 10.48
CA SER A 181 -21.52 20.46 11.27
C SER A 181 -20.64 21.69 11.53
N LYS A 182 -21.24 22.73 12.11
CA LYS A 182 -20.53 23.94 12.53
C LYS A 182 -19.36 23.66 13.46
N ASP A 183 -19.60 22.86 14.48
CA ASP A 183 -18.63 22.65 15.54
C ASP A 183 -17.45 21.82 15.01
N GLU A 184 -17.73 20.80 14.20
CA GLU A 184 -16.72 19.97 13.54
C GLU A 184 -15.85 20.76 12.56
N PHE A 185 -16.45 21.63 11.76
CA PHE A 185 -15.71 22.49 10.84
C PHE A 185 -14.79 23.48 11.58
N VAL A 186 -15.25 24.05 12.69
CA VAL A 186 -14.41 24.94 13.51
C VAL A 186 -13.21 24.18 14.08
N VAL A 187 -13.43 22.97 14.62
CA VAL A 187 -12.35 22.10 15.11
C VAL A 187 -11.36 21.73 14.00
N MET A 188 -11.85 21.54 12.77
CA MET A 188 -11.00 21.33 11.60
C MET A 188 -10.11 22.54 11.31
N CYS A 189 -10.69 23.75 11.23
CA CYS A 189 -9.95 24.97 10.97
C CYS A 189 -8.86 25.22 12.02
N ASP A 190 -9.17 24.97 13.29
CA ASP A 190 -8.22 25.10 14.40
C ASP A 190 -7.07 24.10 14.29
N SER A 191 -7.38 22.85 13.93
CA SER A 191 -6.39 21.76 13.80
C SER A 191 -5.44 21.93 12.62
N ILE A 192 -5.93 22.49 11.51
CA ILE A 192 -5.16 22.73 10.28
C ILE A 192 -4.31 24.02 10.39
N GLN A 193 -4.40 24.74 11.52
CA GLN A 193 -3.67 25.99 11.78
C GLN A 193 -3.90 27.03 10.68
N ILE A 194 -5.17 27.35 10.43
CA ILE A 194 -5.54 28.56 9.70
C ILE A 194 -5.24 29.78 10.61
N LYS A 195 -3.95 30.10 10.78
CA LYS A 195 -3.50 31.29 11.52
C LYS A 195 -3.09 32.35 10.53
N GLY A 196 -4.06 33.17 10.13
CA GLY A 196 -3.85 34.33 9.28
C GLY A 196 -5.12 35.18 9.18
N ASP A 197 -4.94 36.50 9.15
CA ASP A 197 -6.04 37.44 8.92
C ASP A 197 -6.53 37.29 7.47
N GLY A 198 -7.63 36.55 7.28
CA GLY A 198 -8.36 36.51 6.00
C GLY A 198 -8.94 35.17 5.60
N PHE A 199 -8.46 34.05 6.15
CA PHE A 199 -8.71 32.73 5.57
C PHE A 199 -9.80 31.93 6.28
N PHE A 200 -10.89 32.57 6.72
CA PHE A 200 -11.82 32.12 7.78
C PHE A 200 -11.20 32.35 9.16
N GLN A 201 -11.42 33.53 9.75
CA GLN A 201 -11.24 33.75 11.19
C GLN A 201 -12.30 32.95 11.99
N GLY A 202 -12.37 31.64 11.82
CA GLY A 202 -13.44 30.79 12.38
C GLY A 202 -14.85 31.17 11.89
N ASN A 203 -14.98 31.93 10.80
CA ASN A 203 -16.28 32.39 10.33
C ASN A 203 -16.95 31.32 9.47
N PHE A 204 -17.42 30.27 10.13
CA PHE A 204 -18.22 29.20 9.53
C PHE A 204 -19.39 29.74 8.71
N LYS A 205 -20.00 30.86 9.11
CA LYS A 205 -21.08 31.50 8.35
C LYS A 205 -20.62 31.94 6.96
N LYS A 206 -19.40 32.48 6.82
CA LYS A 206 -18.83 32.80 5.49
C LYS A 206 -18.52 31.55 4.68
N ALA A 207 -18.16 30.44 5.32
CA ALA A 207 -17.95 29.18 4.63
C ALA A 207 -19.27 28.66 4.07
N MET A 208 -20.32 28.68 4.90
CA MET A 208 -21.68 28.32 4.52
C MET A 208 -22.20 29.16 3.36
N GLU A 209 -22.10 30.50 3.44
CA GLU A 209 -22.48 31.42 2.36
C GLU A 209 -21.76 31.14 1.02
N ALA A 210 -20.56 30.55 1.07
CA ALA A 210 -19.72 30.33 -0.11
C ALA A 210 -19.80 28.90 -0.67
N PHE A 211 -20.16 27.90 0.14
CA PHE A 211 -20.00 26.48 -0.19
C PHE A 211 -21.23 25.62 0.04
N ASP A 212 -22.08 25.97 1.00
CA ASP A 212 -23.34 25.27 1.22
C ASP A 212 -24.33 25.69 0.14
N ALA A 213 -24.36 24.86 -0.91
CA ALA A 213 -25.12 25.10 -2.12
C ALA A 213 -26.57 24.63 -1.96
N ASN A 214 -26.81 23.65 -1.07
CA ASN A 214 -28.14 23.10 -0.82
C ASN A 214 -28.89 23.86 0.31
N HIS A 215 -28.19 24.74 1.05
CA HIS A 215 -28.65 25.55 2.16
C HIS A 215 -29.18 24.76 3.35
N ASP A 216 -28.62 23.57 3.61
CA ASP A 216 -28.99 22.71 4.74
C ASP A 216 -28.24 23.07 6.04
N GLY A 217 -27.26 23.97 5.97
CA GLY A 217 -26.47 24.41 7.12
C GLY A 217 -25.38 23.43 7.56
N LEU A 218 -25.11 22.40 6.74
CA LEU A 218 -24.02 21.45 6.87
C LEU A 218 -23.10 21.57 5.63
N LEU A 219 -21.96 20.89 5.65
CA LEU A 219 -21.08 20.82 4.49
C LEU A 219 -20.86 19.35 4.11
N ASP A 220 -21.48 18.92 3.02
CA ASP A 220 -21.28 17.57 2.51
C ASP A 220 -19.90 17.40 1.86
N PHE A 221 -19.53 16.15 1.53
CA PHE A 221 -18.23 15.88 0.92
C PHE A 221 -18.03 16.58 -0.46
N ALA A 222 -19.10 16.77 -1.25
CA ALA A 222 -18.99 17.44 -2.54
C ALA A 222 -18.71 18.94 -2.38
N GLU A 223 -19.40 19.59 -1.45
CA GLU A 223 -19.21 21.00 -1.07
C GLU A 223 -17.82 21.22 -0.45
N PHE A 224 -17.36 20.26 0.36
CA PHE A 224 -16.02 20.25 0.93
C PHE A 224 -14.90 20.22 -0.13
N ILE A 225 -15.08 19.46 -1.21
CA ILE A 225 -14.14 19.44 -2.34
C ILE A 225 -14.14 20.77 -3.09
N GLU A 226 -15.30 21.40 -3.25
CA GLU A 226 -15.41 22.72 -3.88
C GLU A 226 -14.69 23.80 -3.06
N MET A 227 -14.63 23.66 -1.73
CA MET A 227 -13.80 24.51 -0.86
C MET A 227 -12.33 24.47 -1.27
N ASN A 228 -11.77 23.29 -1.57
CA ASN A 228 -10.39 23.19 -2.03
C ASN A 228 -10.15 23.93 -3.36
N ARG A 229 -11.13 23.93 -4.28
CA ARG A 229 -10.96 24.61 -5.58
C ARG A 229 -10.87 26.11 -5.41
N LYS A 230 -11.65 26.69 -4.49
CA LYS A 230 -11.60 28.13 -4.20
C LYS A 230 -10.45 28.51 -3.28
N PHE A 231 -10.06 27.61 -2.36
CA PHE A 231 -9.04 27.84 -1.35
C PHE A 231 -8.06 26.66 -1.22
N PRO A 232 -7.16 26.47 -2.20
CA PRO A 232 -6.25 25.31 -2.23
C PRO A 232 -5.26 25.28 -1.06
N LEU A 233 -5.02 26.42 -0.40
CA LEU A 233 -4.12 26.51 0.75
C LEU A 233 -4.72 25.91 2.03
N VAL A 234 -6.04 25.68 2.10
CA VAL A 234 -6.69 25.07 3.30
C VAL A 234 -6.04 23.73 3.59
N PHE A 235 -5.87 22.91 2.57
CA PHE A 235 -5.41 21.54 2.74
C PHE A 235 -3.90 21.38 2.64
N TRP A 236 -3.16 22.49 2.45
CA TRP A 236 -1.70 22.46 2.34
C TRP A 236 -1.02 21.73 3.51
N PRO A 237 -1.42 21.92 4.79
CA PRO A 237 -0.82 21.19 5.91
C PRO A 237 -0.94 19.66 5.80
N LEU A 238 -2.03 19.14 5.23
CA LEU A 238 -2.18 17.70 5.01
C LEU A 238 -1.29 17.19 3.88
N PHE A 239 -1.17 17.96 2.79
CA PHE A 239 -0.27 17.61 1.69
C PHE A 239 1.19 17.70 2.09
N HIS A 240 1.56 18.73 2.85
CA HIS A 240 2.88 18.86 3.43
C HIS A 240 3.19 17.70 4.39
N PHE A 241 2.20 17.25 5.17
CA PHE A 241 2.36 16.09 6.02
C PHE A 241 2.62 14.80 5.22
N GLN A 242 1.84 14.57 4.16
CA GLN A 242 2.05 13.43 3.26
C GLN A 242 3.44 13.50 2.60
N GLU A 243 3.82 14.69 2.14
CA GLU A 243 5.11 14.97 1.51
C GLU A 243 6.27 14.67 2.47
N THR A 244 6.14 15.09 3.72
CA THR A 244 7.14 14.84 4.76
C THR A 244 7.25 13.36 5.08
N MET A 245 6.12 12.65 5.18
CA MET A 245 6.12 11.19 5.32
C MET A 245 6.84 10.51 4.15
N GLN A 246 6.61 10.97 2.92
CA GLN A 246 7.30 10.45 1.75
C GLN A 246 8.82 10.72 1.83
N GLU A 247 9.24 11.93 2.24
CA GLU A 247 10.64 12.33 2.33
C GLU A 247 11.41 11.59 3.41
N LYS A 248 10.84 11.48 4.61
CA LYS A 248 11.48 10.89 5.80
C LYS A 248 11.55 9.36 5.74
N THR A 249 10.81 8.73 4.83
CA THR A 249 10.80 7.26 4.67
C THR A 249 11.61 6.81 3.44
N LEU A 250 10.95 6.40 2.36
CA LEU A 250 11.63 5.89 1.16
C LEU A 250 12.14 7.00 0.24
N GLY A 251 11.66 8.23 0.43
CA GLY A 251 11.92 9.39 -0.42
C GLY A 251 10.88 9.53 -1.53
N LYS A 252 10.51 10.78 -1.87
CA LYS A 252 9.51 11.13 -2.91
C LYS A 252 9.67 10.33 -4.21
N ARG A 253 10.89 10.29 -4.76
CA ARG A 253 11.17 9.59 -6.03
C ARG A 253 10.83 8.10 -5.95
N MET A 254 11.05 7.47 -4.79
CA MET A 254 10.74 6.06 -4.62
C MET A 254 9.24 5.84 -4.49
N TRP A 255 8.55 6.66 -3.69
CA TRP A 255 7.09 6.61 -3.58
C TRP A 255 6.39 6.85 -4.92
N THR A 256 6.89 7.76 -5.76
CA THR A 256 6.39 7.93 -7.13
C THR A 256 6.53 6.65 -7.95
N LYS A 257 7.66 5.92 -7.83
CA LYS A 257 7.86 4.62 -8.52
C LYS A 257 6.96 3.53 -7.96
N ILE A 258 6.71 3.49 -6.64
CA ILE A 258 5.77 2.56 -6.01
C ILE A 258 4.36 2.85 -6.54
N ARG A 259 3.94 4.12 -6.55
CA ARG A 259 2.63 4.53 -7.08
C ARG A 259 2.45 4.14 -8.55
N ALA A 260 3.46 4.35 -9.38
CA ALA A 260 3.41 3.96 -10.79
C ALA A 260 3.22 2.44 -10.95
N ARG A 261 3.93 1.63 -10.15
CA ARG A 261 3.76 0.16 -10.13
C ARG A 261 2.37 -0.25 -9.70
N GLN A 262 1.86 0.32 -8.60
CA GLN A 262 0.51 0.05 -8.11
C GLN A 262 -0.55 0.33 -9.18
N LEU A 263 -0.52 1.52 -9.79
CA LEU A 263 -1.47 1.90 -10.85
C LEU A 263 -1.38 0.97 -12.08
N GLN A 264 -0.17 0.52 -12.44
CA GLN A 264 0.03 -0.41 -13.54
C GLN A 264 -0.54 -1.81 -13.23
N ILE A 265 -0.29 -2.32 -12.01
CA ILE A 265 -0.87 -3.56 -11.50
C ILE A 265 -2.40 -3.49 -11.52
N ASP A 266 -2.97 -2.41 -10.97
CA ASP A 266 -4.42 -2.21 -10.91
C ASP A 266 -5.06 -2.12 -12.30
N ALA A 267 -4.41 -1.43 -13.24
CA ALA A 267 -4.87 -1.34 -14.62
C ALA A 267 -4.93 -2.73 -15.29
N TRP A 268 -3.90 -3.57 -15.09
CA TRP A 268 -3.88 -4.93 -15.62
C TRP A 268 -4.87 -5.86 -14.93
N ARG A 269 -5.01 -5.76 -13.60
CA ARG A 269 -6.02 -6.50 -12.83
C ARG A 269 -7.43 -6.13 -13.27
N HIS A 270 -7.70 -4.84 -13.50
CA HIS A 270 -8.99 -4.37 -14.03
C HIS A 270 -9.24 -4.86 -15.46
N TYR A 271 -8.21 -4.89 -16.32
CA TYR A 271 -8.30 -5.49 -17.65
C TYR A 271 -8.69 -6.97 -17.57
N MET A 272 -8.02 -7.77 -16.75
CA MET A 272 -8.35 -9.20 -16.59
C MET A 272 -9.78 -9.39 -16.10
N LYS A 273 -10.27 -8.56 -15.17
CA LYS A 273 -11.68 -8.56 -14.74
C LYS A 273 -12.64 -8.30 -15.90
N ARG A 274 -12.34 -7.34 -16.76
CA ARG A 274 -13.18 -6.98 -17.91
C ARG A 274 -13.16 -8.02 -19.03
N PHE A 275 -12.03 -8.69 -19.25
CA PHE A 275 -11.81 -9.62 -20.35
C PHE A 275 -11.71 -11.09 -19.92
N LEU A 276 -12.41 -11.46 -18.84
CA LEU A 276 -12.58 -12.85 -18.38
C LEU A 276 -11.23 -13.58 -18.17
N GLY A 277 -10.28 -12.91 -17.51
CA GLY A 277 -8.97 -13.47 -17.16
C GLY A 277 -7.93 -13.41 -18.27
N ARG A 278 -8.24 -12.86 -19.45
CA ARG A 278 -7.23 -12.68 -20.49
C ARG A 278 -6.15 -11.70 -20.05
N ALA A 279 -4.89 -12.11 -20.24
CA ALA A 279 -3.75 -11.25 -19.96
C ALA A 279 -3.74 -10.02 -20.90
N PRO A 280 -3.41 -8.82 -20.38
CA PRO A 280 -3.25 -7.63 -21.20
C PRO A 280 -2.20 -7.83 -22.29
N PRO A 281 -2.43 -7.35 -23.53
CA PRO A 281 -1.45 -7.50 -24.59
C PRO A 281 -0.13 -6.80 -24.22
N PRO A 282 1.02 -7.31 -24.68
CA PRO A 282 2.30 -6.65 -24.46
C PRO A 282 2.35 -5.34 -25.25
N THR A 283 2.81 -4.29 -24.57
CA THR A 283 3.14 -3.00 -25.18
C THR A 283 4.29 -3.17 -26.18
N TRP A 284 4.40 -2.25 -27.13
CA TRP A 284 5.47 -2.28 -28.12
C TRP A 284 6.87 -2.28 -27.48
N LYS A 285 7.04 -1.59 -26.34
CA LYS A 285 8.30 -1.60 -25.56
C LYS A 285 8.62 -2.99 -25.02
N GLU A 286 7.64 -3.67 -24.42
CA GLU A 286 7.82 -5.03 -23.91
C GLU A 286 8.13 -6.04 -25.04
N ARG A 287 7.52 -5.84 -26.22
CA ARG A 287 7.80 -6.68 -27.40
C ARG A 287 9.22 -6.52 -27.91
N TRP A 288 9.81 -5.34 -27.74
CA TRP A 288 11.14 -5.02 -28.26
C TRP A 288 12.27 -5.23 -27.23
N CYS A 289 11.98 -5.06 -25.93
CA CYS A 289 12.97 -5.17 -24.86
C CYS A 289 13.22 -6.60 -24.33
N GLY A 290 12.65 -7.65 -24.94
CA GLY A 290 13.00 -9.05 -24.70
C GLY A 290 13.04 -9.49 -23.23
N CYS A 291 11.90 -9.92 -22.68
CA CYS A 291 11.74 -10.74 -21.45
C CYS A 291 12.45 -10.34 -20.13
N ILE A 292 13.24 -9.27 -20.07
CA ILE A 292 13.98 -8.84 -18.86
C ILE A 292 13.50 -7.47 -18.40
N SER A 293 12.19 -7.21 -18.52
CA SER A 293 11.57 -5.97 -18.06
C SER A 293 11.02 -6.13 -16.64
N THR A 294 11.18 -5.09 -15.81
CA THR A 294 10.44 -4.85 -14.55
C THR A 294 8.93 -5.12 -14.70
N ASP A 295 8.39 -4.97 -15.91
CA ASP A 295 7.00 -5.24 -16.26
C ASP A 295 6.59 -6.72 -16.05
N GLN A 296 7.48 -7.71 -16.23
CA GLN A 296 7.09 -9.12 -16.07
C GLN A 296 6.72 -9.46 -14.63
N ARG A 297 7.49 -8.97 -13.65
CA ARG A 297 7.18 -9.17 -12.23
C ARG A 297 5.82 -8.55 -11.89
N LEU A 298 5.58 -7.32 -12.34
CA LEU A 298 4.32 -6.61 -12.10
C LEU A 298 3.13 -7.34 -12.74
N ARG A 299 3.32 -7.98 -13.92
CA ARG A 299 2.28 -8.80 -14.57
C ARG A 299 1.93 -10.03 -13.76
N LEU A 300 2.92 -10.70 -13.17
CA LEU A 300 2.71 -11.84 -12.29
C LEU A 300 1.95 -11.43 -11.04
N ILE A 301 2.31 -10.30 -10.42
CA ILE A 301 1.58 -9.73 -9.28
C ILE A 301 0.13 -9.46 -9.66
N ALA A 302 -0.11 -8.78 -10.80
CA ALA A 302 -1.47 -8.49 -11.25
C ALA A 302 -2.31 -9.75 -11.50
N ALA A 303 -1.72 -10.79 -12.09
CA ALA A 303 -2.38 -12.08 -12.30
C ALA A 303 -2.71 -12.77 -10.97
N GLN A 304 -1.76 -12.82 -10.03
CA GLN A 304 -1.97 -13.42 -8.72
C GLN A 304 -3.08 -12.70 -7.92
N LEU A 305 -3.09 -11.37 -7.92
CA LEU A 305 -4.16 -10.59 -7.28
C LEU A 305 -5.52 -10.80 -7.96
N TYR A 306 -5.54 -11.02 -9.27
CA TYR A 306 -6.77 -11.38 -9.99
C TYR A 306 -7.28 -12.76 -9.59
N ASP A 307 -6.41 -13.76 -9.51
CA ASP A 307 -6.77 -15.12 -9.10
C ASP A 307 -7.29 -15.13 -7.65
N GLN A 308 -6.63 -14.40 -6.74
CA GLN A 308 -7.08 -14.21 -5.36
C GLN A 308 -8.50 -13.59 -5.30
N ASP A 309 -8.79 -12.59 -6.14
CA ASP A 309 -10.15 -12.02 -6.25
C ASP A 309 -11.18 -13.05 -6.68
N GLN A 310 -10.85 -13.89 -7.66
CA GLN A 310 -11.76 -14.92 -8.15
C GLN A 310 -12.05 -15.96 -7.06
N LEU A 311 -11.05 -16.33 -6.27
CA LEU A 311 -11.23 -17.25 -5.16
C LEU A 311 -12.08 -16.64 -4.06
N HIS A 312 -11.83 -15.39 -3.68
CA HIS A 312 -12.66 -14.69 -2.71
C HIS A 312 -14.13 -14.65 -3.16
N LEU A 313 -14.39 -14.37 -4.44
CA LEU A 313 -15.74 -14.39 -5.01
C LEU A 313 -16.38 -15.80 -4.97
N LYS A 314 -15.61 -16.84 -5.31
CA LYS A 314 -16.05 -18.24 -5.21
C LYS A 314 -16.38 -18.65 -3.76
N MET A 315 -15.57 -18.22 -2.80
CA MET A 315 -15.82 -18.48 -1.38
C MET A 315 -17.07 -17.77 -0.88
N GLN A 316 -17.29 -16.51 -1.26
CA GLN A 316 -18.48 -15.74 -0.90
C GLN A 316 -19.76 -16.34 -1.50
N THR A 317 -19.72 -16.75 -2.77
CA THR A 317 -20.86 -17.42 -3.43
C THR A 317 -21.17 -18.78 -2.80
N LYS A 318 -20.15 -19.58 -2.47
CA LYS A 318 -20.32 -20.85 -1.73
C LYS A 318 -20.95 -20.63 -0.35
N ARG A 319 -20.49 -19.61 0.40
CA ARG A 319 -21.06 -19.23 1.70
C ARG A 319 -22.54 -18.80 1.60
N ARG A 320 -22.90 -18.02 0.58
CA ARG A 320 -24.29 -17.61 0.31
C ARG A 320 -25.18 -18.80 -0.09
N GLY A 321 -24.69 -19.68 -0.97
CA GLY A 321 -25.40 -20.89 -1.36
C GLY A 321 -25.59 -21.90 -0.21
N GLY A 322 -24.63 -21.98 0.71
CA GLY A 322 -24.74 -22.80 1.92
C GLY A 322 -25.78 -22.27 2.93
N LYS A 323 -25.86 -20.95 3.12
CA LYS A 323 -26.88 -20.33 3.97
C LYS A 323 -28.30 -20.56 3.41
N SER A 324 -28.48 -20.38 2.09
CA SER A 324 -29.79 -20.59 1.45
C SER A 324 -30.28 -22.04 1.55
N LYS A 325 -29.39 -23.04 1.41
CA LYS A 325 -29.76 -24.46 1.59
C LYS A 325 -30.13 -24.84 3.03
N HIS A 326 -29.54 -24.18 4.03
CA HIS A 326 -29.88 -24.43 5.44
C HIS A 326 -31.20 -23.80 5.87
N GLU A 327 -31.63 -22.73 5.19
CA GLU A 327 -32.89 -22.04 5.44
C GLU A 327 -34.08 -22.80 4.83
N THR A 328 -33.91 -23.44 3.66
CA THR A 328 -34.93 -24.29 3.03
C THR A 328 -35.16 -25.62 3.76
N GLN A 329 -34.24 -26.07 4.63
CA GLN A 329 -34.41 -27.30 5.42
C GLN A 329 -35.03 -27.07 6.81
N ARG A 330 -35.35 -25.82 7.18
CA ARG A 330 -35.91 -25.48 8.50
C ARG A 330 -37.42 -25.16 8.52
N THR A 331 -38.15 -25.39 7.43
CA THR A 331 -39.62 -25.40 7.48
C THR A 331 -40.10 -26.79 7.93
N PRO A 332 -40.63 -26.96 9.17
CA PRO A 332 -41.26 -28.20 9.55
C PRO A 332 -42.60 -28.31 8.82
N HIS A 333 -42.92 -29.51 8.35
CA HIS A 333 -44.28 -29.89 8.02
C HIS A 333 -45.16 -29.78 9.27
N ASP A 334 -46.17 -28.93 9.23
CA ASP A 334 -47.41 -29.06 10.02
C ASP A 334 -48.43 -29.89 9.22
#